data_AF-A0A952PRT7-F1
#
_entry.id   AF-A0A952PRT7-F1
#
_cell.length_a   1.000
_cell.length_b   1.000
_cell.length_c   1.000
_cell.angle_alpha   90.00
_cell.angle_beta   90.00
_cell.angle_gamma   90.00
#
_symmetry.space_group_name_H-M   'P 1'
#
loop_
_entity.id
_entity.type
_entity.pdbx_description
1 polymer ?
#
loop_
_entity_poly.entity_id
_entity_poly.type
_entity_poly.pdbx_seq_one_letter_code
_entity_poly.pdbx_strand_id
1 'polypeptide(L)'
;MYPNAGSTSGGLRVADTLEEVKTFAYECFDKLDKDSDGFISKGELSEAIASDVYKWREKSFICFMLRRIADIAESYDEEWDCKAGDGFSRADIQEYFRMLRKRIAQS
;
A
#
# COMPACT_ATOMS: atom_id res chain seq x y z
N MET A 1 4.28 -16.09 9.28
CA MET A 1 5.29 -16.92 8.59
C MET A 1 5.29 -16.44 7.15
N TYR A 2 6.24 -15.57 6.77
CA TYR A 2 6.33 -15.07 5.40
C TYR A 2 7.12 -16.09 4.56
N PRO A 3 6.71 -16.38 3.31
CA PRO A 3 7.41 -17.35 2.48
C PRO A 3 8.86 -16.93 2.23
N ASN A 4 9.72 -17.94 2.15
CA ASN A 4 11.15 -17.86 1.93
C ASN A 4 11.44 -17.05 0.64
N ALA A 5 11.98 -15.84 0.82
CA ALA A 5 12.46 -15.01 -0.28
C ALA A 5 13.64 -15.74 -0.93
N GLY A 6 13.34 -16.38 -2.07
CA GLY A 6 14.34 -17.03 -2.92
C GLY A 6 15.47 -16.06 -3.24
N SER A 7 16.68 -16.50 -2.95
CA SER A 7 17.91 -15.84 -3.36
C SER A 7 17.92 -15.59 -4.87
N THR A 8 17.96 -14.33 -5.28
CA THR A 8 18.63 -13.94 -6.53
C THR A 8 19.37 -12.63 -6.34
N SER A 9 20.68 -12.72 -6.49
CA SER A 9 21.65 -11.63 -6.52
C SER A 9 21.43 -10.77 -7.77
N GLY A 10 21.47 -9.43 -7.62
CA GLY A 10 21.67 -8.52 -8.76
C GLY A 10 20.45 -7.67 -9.13
N GLY A 11 20.33 -6.51 -8.49
CA GLY A 11 19.35 -5.46 -8.83
C GLY A 11 17.99 -5.66 -8.18
N LEU A 12 17.59 -4.75 -7.29
CA LEU A 12 16.23 -4.71 -6.76
C LEU A 12 15.28 -4.46 -7.95
N ARG A 13 14.52 -5.48 -8.37
CA ARG A 13 13.54 -5.30 -9.45
C ARG A 13 12.36 -4.52 -8.87
N VAL A 14 12.04 -3.40 -9.51
CA VAL A 14 10.91 -2.56 -9.11
C VAL A 14 9.62 -3.35 -9.02
N ALA A 15 9.41 -4.30 -9.95
CA ALA A 15 8.24 -5.19 -9.94
C ALA A 15 8.13 -6.03 -8.66
N ASP A 16 9.23 -6.66 -8.21
CA ASP A 16 9.23 -7.50 -7.01
C ASP A 16 8.95 -6.67 -5.76
N THR A 17 9.55 -5.47 -5.69
CA THR A 17 9.29 -4.53 -4.57
C THR A 17 7.84 -4.09 -4.53
N LEU A 18 7.21 -3.85 -5.67
CA LEU A 18 5.80 -3.45 -5.73
C LEU A 18 4.85 -4.58 -5.32
N GLU A 19 5.15 -5.82 -5.71
CA GLU A 19 4.37 -6.98 -5.24
C GLU A 19 4.52 -7.20 -3.73
N GLU A 20 5.71 -6.94 -3.16
CA GLU A 20 5.91 -6.96 -1.70
C GLU A 20 5.10 -5.88 -0.99
N VAL A 21 5.09 -4.64 -1.50
CA VAL A 21 4.27 -3.54 -0.93
C VAL A 21 2.79 -3.88 -1.02
N LYS A 22 2.32 -4.39 -2.16
CA LYS A 22 0.92 -4.79 -2.36
C LYS A 22 0.51 -5.88 -1.37
N THR A 23 1.31 -6.93 -1.24
CA THR A 23 1.05 -8.03 -0.32
C THR A 23 0.97 -7.53 1.11
N PHE A 24 1.94 -6.70 1.52
CA PHE A 24 1.95 -6.10 2.85
C PHE A 24 0.69 -5.24 3.09
N ALA A 25 0.33 -4.37 2.15
CA ALA A 25 -0.82 -3.48 2.25
C ALA A 25 -2.13 -4.26 2.43
N TYR A 26 -2.29 -5.36 1.69
CA TYR A 26 -3.46 -6.23 1.80
C TYR A 26 -3.54 -6.99 3.12
N GLU A 27 -2.44 -7.66 3.51
CA GLU A 27 -2.39 -8.50 4.71
C GLU A 27 -2.46 -7.67 6.00
N CYS A 28 -1.94 -6.44 5.95
CA CYS A 28 -1.96 -5.54 7.10
C CYS A 28 -3.12 -4.57 7.08
N PHE A 29 -4.03 -4.64 6.10
CA PHE A 29 -5.13 -3.68 6.00
C PHE A 29 -5.96 -3.63 7.28
N ASP A 30 -6.46 -4.78 7.76
CA ASP A 30 -7.26 -4.85 9.00
C ASP A 30 -6.48 -4.44 10.26
N LYS A 31 -5.14 -4.34 10.18
CA LYS A 31 -4.30 -3.87 11.29
C LYS A 31 -4.02 -2.37 11.21
N LEU A 32 -4.03 -1.82 10.00
CA LEU A 32 -3.82 -0.40 9.73
C LEU A 32 -5.13 0.37 9.90
N ASP A 33 -6.24 -0.20 9.44
CA ASP A 33 -7.63 0.26 9.65
C ASP A 33 -8.04 -0.03 11.11
N LYS A 34 -7.76 0.94 11.99
CA LYS A 34 -7.92 0.80 13.44
C LYS A 34 -9.34 1.02 13.89
N ASP A 35 -10.06 1.91 13.23
CA ASP A 35 -11.47 2.17 13.52
C ASP A 35 -12.41 1.22 12.78
N SER A 36 -11.86 0.38 11.87
CA SER A 36 -12.59 -0.60 11.07
C SER A 36 -13.69 0.06 10.24
N ASP A 37 -13.43 1.29 9.77
CA ASP A 37 -14.34 2.03 8.90
C ASP A 37 -14.27 1.56 7.43
N GLY A 38 -13.33 0.67 7.12
CA GLY A 38 -13.10 0.10 5.79
C GLY A 38 -12.13 0.92 4.93
N PHE A 39 -11.52 1.96 5.48
CA PHE A 39 -10.54 2.83 4.84
C PHE A 39 -9.29 2.94 5.72
N ILE A 40 -8.14 3.16 5.10
CA ILE A 40 -6.92 3.53 5.81
C ILE A 40 -6.71 5.02 5.58
N SER A 41 -6.83 5.78 6.64
CA SER A 41 -6.62 7.22 6.67
C SER A 41 -5.15 7.61 6.77
N LYS A 42 -4.86 8.88 6.45
CA LYS A 42 -3.53 9.48 6.67
C LYS A 42 -3.10 9.42 8.15
N GLY A 43 -4.06 9.58 9.06
CA GLY A 43 -3.83 9.53 10.50
C GLY A 43 -3.33 8.16 10.94
N GLU A 44 -4.02 7.10 10.49
CA GLU A 44 -3.68 5.71 10.82
C GLU A 44 -2.32 5.29 10.28
N LEU A 45 -1.97 5.69 9.06
CA LEU A 45 -0.63 5.46 8.51
C LEU A 45 0.44 6.19 9.32
N SER A 46 0.16 7.43 9.76
CA SER A 46 1.09 8.23 10.57
C SER A 46 1.31 7.60 11.94
N GLU A 47 0.23 7.12 12.58
CA GLU A 47 0.30 6.35 13.82
C GLU A 47 1.08 5.04 13.66
N ALA A 48 0.86 4.32 12.55
CA ALA A 48 1.55 3.07 12.26
C ALA A 48 3.07 3.28 12.09
N ILE A 49 3.50 4.41 11.50
CA ILE A 49 4.93 4.78 11.42
C ILE A 49 5.50 5.08 12.81
N ALA A 50 4.73 5.74 13.68
CA ALA A 50 5.17 6.07 15.04
C ALA A 50 5.18 4.85 15.98
N SER A 51 4.38 3.83 15.70
CA SER A 51 4.27 2.60 16.50
C SER A 51 5.51 1.71 16.43
N ASP A 52 5.86 1.06 17.53
CA ASP A 52 6.93 0.04 17.60
C ASP A 52 6.49 -1.36 17.13
N VAL A 53 5.21 -1.52 16.77
CA VAL A 53 4.65 -2.78 16.26
C VAL A 53 5.28 -3.15 14.90
N TYR A 54 5.56 -2.15 14.06
CA TYR A 54 6.06 -2.35 12.70
C TYR A 54 7.57 -2.21 12.64
N LYS A 55 8.24 -3.12 11.91
CA LYS A 55 9.69 -3.04 11.70
C LYS A 55 10.01 -1.97 10.66
N TRP A 56 11.27 -1.55 10.59
CA TRP A 56 11.73 -0.51 9.66
C TRP A 56 11.35 -0.76 8.20
N ARG A 57 11.33 -2.04 7.75
CA ARG A 57 10.93 -2.41 6.39
C ARG A 57 9.45 -2.19 6.15
N GLU A 58 8.60 -2.60 7.10
CA GLU A 58 7.15 -2.38 7.05
C GLU A 58 6.84 -0.88 7.12
N LYS A 59 7.53 -0.13 7.98
CA LYS A 59 7.44 1.34 8.03
C LYS A 59 7.82 1.99 6.70
N SER A 60 8.74 1.41 5.93
CA SER A 60 9.06 1.91 4.59
C SER A 60 7.90 1.74 3.60
N PHE A 61 7.15 0.64 3.71
CA PHE A 61 5.94 0.39 2.91
C PHE A 61 4.79 1.30 3.33
N ILE A 62 4.59 1.47 4.64
CA ILE A 62 3.61 2.42 5.19
C ILE A 62 3.93 3.84 4.73
N CYS A 63 5.20 4.25 4.79
CA CYS A 63 5.65 5.55 4.29
C CYS A 63 5.44 5.70 2.78
N PHE A 64 5.66 4.64 2.00
CA PHE A 64 5.34 4.63 0.57
C PHE A 64 3.85 4.89 0.33
N MET A 65 2.97 4.15 1.02
CA MET A 65 1.51 4.34 0.92
C MET A 65 1.09 5.75 1.33
N LEU A 66 1.62 6.26 2.45
CA LEU A 66 1.35 7.61 2.95
C LEU A 66 1.72 8.69 1.91
N ARG A 67 2.83 8.53 1.20
CA ARG A 67 3.26 9.47 0.15
C ARG A 67 2.42 9.37 -1.13
N ARG A 68 1.75 8.25 -1.33
CA ARG A 68 0.96 7.92 -2.52
C ARG A 68 -0.54 7.93 -2.26
N ILE A 69 -0.98 8.47 -1.12
CA ILE A 69 -2.37 8.37 -0.67
C ILE A 69 -3.36 8.92 -1.73
N ALA A 70 -3.05 10.07 -2.33
CA ALA A 70 -3.86 10.66 -3.39
C ALA A 70 -3.84 9.77 -4.65
N ASP A 71 -2.66 9.37 -5.12
CA ASP A 71 -2.52 8.50 -6.29
C ASP A 71 -3.26 7.15 -6.13
N ILE A 72 -3.31 6.61 -4.91
CA ILE A 72 -4.02 5.37 -4.59
C ILE A 72 -5.52 5.62 -4.59
N ALA A 73 -6.00 6.65 -3.88
CA ALA A 73 -7.41 6.99 -3.79
C ALA A 73 -8.02 7.34 -5.16
N GLU A 74 -7.26 8.02 -6.03
CA GLU A 74 -7.69 8.38 -7.40
C GLU A 74 -7.62 7.21 -8.39
N SER A 75 -7.03 6.08 -8.01
CA SER A 75 -6.85 4.96 -8.95
C SER A 75 -8.15 4.20 -9.24
N TYR A 76 -9.14 4.32 -8.35
CA TYR A 76 -10.44 3.68 -8.48
C TYR A 76 -11.51 4.73 -8.75
N ASP A 77 -12.03 4.72 -9.97
CA ASP A 77 -12.96 5.71 -10.52
C ASP A 77 -14.42 5.31 -10.20
N GLU A 78 -14.75 5.20 -8.90
CA GLU A 78 -16.16 5.16 -8.49
C GLU A 78 -16.66 6.59 -8.30
N GLU A 79 -17.69 6.92 -9.08
CA GLU A 79 -18.35 8.23 -9.29
C GLU A 79 -18.97 8.87 -8.01
N TRP A 80 -18.52 8.46 -6.82
CA TRP A 80 -18.93 8.93 -5.50
C TRP A 80 -17.69 9.35 -4.68
N ASP A 81 -17.10 10.46 -5.12
CA ASP A 81 -15.95 11.12 -4.50
C ASP A 81 -16.28 11.69 -3.12
N CYS A 82 -16.01 10.93 -2.05
CA CYS A 82 -16.19 11.42 -0.69
C CYS A 82 -14.93 11.38 0.19
N LYS A 83 -13.80 10.83 -0.27
CA LYS A 83 -12.58 10.72 0.55
C LYS A 83 -11.25 10.85 -0.23
N ALA A 84 -11.23 11.36 -1.47
CA ALA A 84 -9.98 11.59 -2.19
C ALA A 84 -9.02 12.47 -1.37
N GLY A 85 -7.88 11.88 -0.96
CA GLY A 85 -6.81 12.56 -0.23
C GLY A 85 -6.82 12.40 1.30
N ASP A 86 -7.87 11.82 1.91
CA ASP A 86 -7.90 11.57 3.36
C ASP A 86 -7.61 10.11 3.71
N GLY A 87 -7.82 9.19 2.77
CA GLY A 87 -7.56 7.76 2.94
C GLY A 87 -7.73 6.97 1.65
N PHE A 88 -7.60 5.65 1.75
CA PHE A 88 -7.90 4.71 0.67
C PHE A 88 -8.46 3.39 1.22
N SER A 89 -9.33 2.76 0.44
CA SER A 89 -9.93 1.45 0.70
C SER A 89 -9.07 0.30 0.18
N ARG A 90 -9.47 -0.94 0.49
CA ARG A 90 -8.87 -2.14 -0.14
C ARG A 90 -9.01 -2.16 -1.66
N ALA A 91 -10.12 -1.64 -2.20
CA ALA A 91 -10.37 -1.62 -3.62
C ALA A 91 -9.37 -0.69 -4.34
N ASP A 92 -9.11 0.47 -3.75
CA ASP A 92 -8.13 1.45 -4.24
C ASP A 92 -6.72 0.87 -4.30
N ILE A 93 -6.32 0.11 -3.27
CA ILE A 93 -5.03 -0.61 -3.27
C ILE A 93 -5.00 -1.61 -4.44
N GLN A 94 -6.07 -2.40 -4.62
CA GLN A 94 -6.13 -3.38 -5.70
C GLN A 94 -5.90 -2.73 -7.06
N GLU A 95 -6.63 -1.65 -7.29
CA GLU A 95 -6.70 -0.98 -8.57
C GLU A 95 -5.42 -0.20 -8.87
N TYR A 96 -4.88 0.51 -7.88
CA TYR A 96 -3.61 1.21 -7.98
C TYR A 96 -2.48 0.26 -8.42
N PHE A 97 -2.32 -0.88 -7.74
CA PHE A 97 -1.27 -1.84 -8.10
C PHE A 97 -1.54 -2.53 -9.44
N ARG A 98 -2.80 -2.76 -9.80
CA ARG A 98 -3.17 -3.27 -11.13
C ARG A 98 -2.76 -2.31 -12.24
N MET A 99 -3.05 -1.02 -12.08
CA MET A 99 -2.70 0.02 -13.04
C MET A 99 -1.20 0.27 -13.09
N LEU A 100 -0.53 0.29 -11.94
CA LEU A 100 0.92 0.48 -11.86
C LEU A 100 1.67 -0.65 -12.58
N ARG A 101 1.23 -1.90 -12.42
CA ARG A 101 1.81 -3.05 -13.15
C ARG A 101 1.63 -2.92 -14.66
N LYS A 102 0.46 -2.45 -15.13
CA LYS A 102 0.22 -2.20 -16.55
C LYS A 102 1.16 -1.13 -17.11
N ARG A 103 1.38 -0.03 -16.37
CA ARG A 103 2.28 1.06 -16.79
C ARG A 103 3.72 0.60 -16.91
N ILE A 104 4.21 -0.19 -15.95
CA ILE A 104 5.57 -0.74 -15.96
C ILE A 104 5.77 -1.74 -17.11
N ALA A 105 4.77 -2.57 -17.42
CA ALA A 105 4.86 -3.52 -18.51
C ALA A 105 4.84 -2.87 -19.92
N GLN A 106 4.50 -1.59 -20.02
CA GLN A 106 4.44 -0.81 -21.26
C GLN A 106 5.60 0.19 -21.41
N SER A 107 6.46 0.32 -20.39
CA SER A 107 7.69 1.15 -20.41
C SER A 107 8.91 0.31 -20.75
#